data_AF-A0A956DBD5-F1
#
_entry.id   AF-A0A956DBD5-F1
#
_cell.length_a   1.000
_cell.length_b   1.000
_cell.length_c   1.000
_cell.angle_alpha   90.00
_cell.angle_beta   90.00
_cell.angle_gamma   90.00
#
_symmetry.space_group_name_H-M   'P 1'
#
loop_
_entity.id
_entity.type
_entity.pdbx_description
1 polymer ?
#
loop_
_entity_poly.entity_id
_entity_poly.type
_entity_poly.pdbx_seq_one_letter_code
_entity_poly.pdbx_strand_id
1 'polypeptide(L)'
;MSHVPLKPIGKSREQVVDDRTFATQRENLGKLESRVEDTRAKVHQGWGEKYVERVHAKGKLTSRERIDLLKDSGSEVYEVGTFVNEGREFGKLT
;
A
#
# COMPACT_ATOMS: atom_id res chain seq x y z
N MET A 1 9.16 43.54 -19.71
CA MET A 1 8.68 42.22 -19.26
C MET A 1 8.90 41.23 -20.40
N SER A 2 9.60 40.12 -20.16
CA SER A 2 9.86 39.10 -21.19
C SER A 2 8.63 38.20 -21.37
N HIS A 3 8.12 38.08 -22.59
CA HIS A 3 7.10 37.10 -22.93
C HIS A 3 7.75 35.70 -22.97
N VAL A 4 7.34 34.80 -22.08
CA VAL A 4 7.74 33.39 -22.11
C VAL A 4 6.57 32.58 -22.65
N PRO A 5 6.62 32.09 -23.91
CA PRO A 5 5.53 31.29 -24.46
C PRO A 5 5.53 29.90 -23.81
N LEU A 6 4.52 29.64 -22.98
CA LEU A 6 4.31 28.32 -22.39
C LEU A 6 3.69 27.39 -23.42
N LYS A 7 4.35 26.25 -23.68
CA LYS A 7 3.78 25.13 -24.46
C LYS A 7 3.35 24.04 -23.47
N PRO A 8 2.06 23.65 -23.46
CA PRO A 8 1.61 22.55 -22.61
C PRO A 8 2.35 21.26 -22.95
N ILE A 9 2.76 20.52 -21.92
CA ILE A 9 3.29 19.17 -22.08
C ILE A 9 2.12 18.19 -21.94
N GLY A 10 1.85 17.44 -23.02
CA GLY A 10 0.78 16.45 -23.06
C GLY A 10 -0.57 16.99 -23.55
N LYS A 11 -1.59 16.13 -23.50
CA LYS A 11 -2.98 16.44 -23.82
C LYS A 11 -3.81 16.45 -22.54
N SER A 12 -4.84 17.28 -22.47
CA SER A 12 -5.78 17.20 -21.34
C SER A 12 -6.53 15.87 -21.37
N ARG A 13 -7.04 15.42 -20.22
CA ARG A 13 -7.80 14.16 -20.13
C ARG A 13 -8.94 14.13 -21.15
N GLU A 14 -9.69 15.22 -21.25
CA GLU A 14 -10.88 15.37 -22.12
C GLU A 14 -10.52 15.23 -23.61
N GLN A 15 -9.27 15.51 -23.97
CA GLN A 15 -8.77 15.36 -25.34
C GLN A 15 -8.35 13.92 -25.67
N VAL A 16 -8.27 13.04 -24.66
CA VAL A 16 -7.78 11.66 -24.78
C VAL A 16 -8.86 10.64 -24.44
N VAL A 17 -9.75 10.94 -23.50
CA VAL A 17 -10.80 10.02 -23.03
C VAL A 17 -12.09 10.78 -22.70
N ASP A 18 -13.23 10.21 -23.09
CA ASP A 18 -14.55 10.76 -22.77
C ASP A 18 -14.92 10.53 -21.29
N ASP A 19 -15.86 11.33 -20.78
CA ASP A 19 -16.25 11.30 -19.36
C ASP A 19 -16.83 9.97 -18.91
N ARG A 20 -17.59 9.29 -19.77
CA ARG A 20 -18.16 7.97 -19.44
C ARG A 20 -17.04 6.95 -19.29
N THR A 21 -16.15 6.86 -20.28
CA THR A 21 -15.02 5.93 -20.22
C THR A 21 -14.13 6.22 -19.01
N PHE A 22 -13.82 7.50 -18.75
CA PHE A 22 -13.04 7.88 -17.58
C PHE A 22 -13.71 7.45 -16.27
N ALA A 23 -15.01 7.73 -16.10
CA ALA A 23 -15.74 7.35 -14.90
C ALA A 23 -15.72 5.83 -14.67
N THR A 24 -15.94 5.02 -15.71
CA THR A 24 -15.85 3.56 -15.63
C THR A 24 -14.45 3.09 -15.23
N GLN A 25 -13.39 3.65 -15.81
CA GLN A 25 -12.03 3.28 -15.43
C GLN A 25 -11.69 3.69 -14.00
N ARG A 26 -12.16 4.85 -13.55
CA ARG A 26 -11.99 5.30 -12.16
C ARG A 26 -12.69 4.39 -11.17
N GLU A 27 -13.89 3.92 -11.48
CA GLU A 27 -14.60 2.94 -10.64
C GLU A 27 -13.85 1.61 -10.56
N ASN A 28 -13.39 1.09 -11.70
CA ASN A 28 -12.61 -0.14 -11.74
C ASN A 28 -11.29 -0.04 -10.98
N LEU A 29 -10.58 1.09 -11.12
CA LEU A 29 -9.37 1.37 -10.36
C LEU A 29 -9.67 1.39 -8.85
N GLY A 30 -10.75 2.04 -8.43
CA GLY A 30 -11.15 2.07 -7.02
C GLY A 30 -11.34 0.67 -6.42
N LYS A 31 -11.94 -0.26 -7.16
CA LYS A 31 -12.08 -1.67 -6.71
C LYS A 31 -10.72 -2.35 -6.51
N LEU A 32 -9.75 -2.07 -7.39
CA LEU A 32 -8.40 -2.61 -7.27
C LEU A 32 -7.62 -1.99 -6.11
N GLU A 33 -7.76 -0.68 -5.90
CA GLU A 33 -7.18 0.05 -4.76
C GLU A 33 -7.70 -0.51 -3.44
N SER A 34 -9.02 -0.69 -3.30
CA SER A 34 -9.61 -1.31 -2.10
C SER A 34 -9.05 -2.70 -1.83
N ARG A 35 -8.92 -3.54 -2.88
CA ARG A 35 -8.33 -4.87 -2.72
C ARG A 35 -6.88 -4.80 -2.21
N VAL A 36 -6.08 -3.87 -2.73
CA VAL A 36 -4.69 -3.69 -2.29
C VAL A 36 -4.63 -3.26 -0.83
N GLU A 37 -5.48 -2.32 -0.40
CA GLU A 37 -5.51 -1.88 1.00
C GLU A 37 -6.00 -2.97 1.94
N ASP A 38 -7.05 -3.72 1.58
CA ASP A 38 -7.55 -4.82 2.39
C ASP A 38 -6.51 -5.93 2.56
N THR A 39 -5.83 -6.31 1.48
CA THR A 39 -4.75 -7.29 1.53
C THR A 39 -3.57 -6.78 2.35
N ARG A 40 -3.21 -5.50 2.20
CA ARG A 40 -2.16 -4.87 3.00
C ARG A 40 -2.52 -4.91 4.48
N ALA A 41 -3.75 -4.54 4.85
CA ALA A 41 -4.23 -4.58 6.23
C ALA A 41 -4.14 -6.00 6.83
N LYS A 42 -4.45 -7.05 6.05
CA LYS A 42 -4.29 -8.44 6.50
C LYS A 42 -2.83 -8.84 6.72
N VAL A 43 -1.93 -8.54 5.77
CA VAL A 43 -0.49 -8.76 5.94
C VAL A 43 0.03 -8.03 7.17
N HIS A 44 -0.47 -6.81 7.38
CA HIS A 44 -0.09 -5.91 8.44
C HIS A 44 -0.45 -6.43 9.85
N GLN A 45 -1.45 -7.31 9.96
CA GLN A 45 -1.79 -8.04 11.19
C GLN A 45 -0.75 -9.11 11.57
N GLY A 46 0.17 -9.44 10.65
CA GLY A 46 1.23 -10.41 10.87
C GLY A 46 0.67 -11.80 11.22
N TRP A 47 1.09 -12.33 12.37
CA TRP A 47 0.66 -13.64 12.87
C TRP A 47 -0.66 -13.59 13.66
N GLY A 48 -1.37 -12.46 13.63
CA GLY A 48 -2.62 -12.23 14.35
C GLY A 48 -2.42 -11.87 15.83
N GLU A 49 -3.52 -11.40 16.44
CA GLU A 49 -3.56 -10.83 17.80
C GLU A 49 -2.98 -11.76 18.87
N LYS A 50 -3.30 -13.06 18.80
CA LYS A 50 -2.76 -14.07 19.73
C LYS A 50 -1.24 -14.12 19.75
N TYR A 51 -0.58 -13.93 18.61
CA TYR A 51 0.88 -13.93 18.55
C TYR A 51 1.45 -12.62 19.08
N VAL A 52 0.79 -11.50 18.79
CA VAL A 52 1.13 -10.17 19.30
C VAL A 52 1.13 -10.18 20.83
N GLU A 53 0.03 -10.63 21.44
CA GLU A 53 -0.10 -10.78 22.89
C GLU A 53 1.01 -11.66 23.48
N ARG A 54 1.33 -12.80 22.84
CA ARG A 54 2.40 -13.70 23.29
C ARG A 54 3.79 -13.07 23.20
N VAL A 55 4.04 -12.21 22.22
CA VAL A 55 5.30 -11.46 22.08
C VAL A 55 5.40 -10.41 23.17
N HIS A 56 4.33 -9.65 23.42
CA HIS A 56 4.27 -8.65 24.48
C HIS A 56 4.37 -9.26 25.88
N ALA A 57 3.74 -10.41 26.13
CA ALA A 57 3.86 -11.15 27.39
C ALA A 57 5.31 -11.59 27.71
N LYS A 58 6.16 -11.70 26.67
CA LYS A 58 7.60 -11.97 26.82
C LYS A 58 8.44 -10.69 26.97
N GLY A 59 7.81 -9.52 27.11
CA GLY A 59 8.49 -8.22 27.17
C GLY A 59 9.17 -7.82 25.86
N LYS A 60 8.71 -8.37 24.72
CA LYS A 60 9.30 -8.09 23.40
C LYS A 60 8.34 -7.27 22.55
N LEU A 61 8.91 -6.50 21.62
CA LEU A 61 8.17 -5.80 20.56
C LEU A 61 8.04 -6.69 19.31
N THR A 62 6.94 -6.53 18.59
CA THR A 62 6.73 -7.04 17.23
C THR A 62 7.71 -6.39 16.26
N SER A 63 7.89 -6.98 15.08
CA SER A 63 8.82 -6.43 14.08
C SER A 63 8.46 -5.00 13.66
N ARG A 64 7.18 -4.66 13.65
CA ARG A 64 6.70 -3.33 13.23
C ARG A 64 6.89 -2.28 14.29
N GLU A 65 6.55 -2.60 15.53
CA GLU A 65 6.84 -1.73 16.67
C GLU A 65 8.34 -1.41 16.76
N ARG A 66 9.21 -2.37 16.41
CA ARG A 66 10.67 -2.12 16.33
C ARG A 66 11.04 -1.15 15.22
N ILE A 67 10.43 -1.26 14.04
CA ILE A 67 10.67 -0.33 12.93
C ILE A 67 10.16 1.06 13.27
N ASP A 68 8.97 1.16 13.87
CA ASP A 68 8.40 2.45 14.31
C ASP A 68 9.21 3.12 15.41
N LEU A 69 9.88 2.34 16.27
CA LEU A 69 10.81 2.88 17.26
C LEU A 69 12.18 3.27 16.66
N LEU A 70 12.61 2.56 15.61
CA LEU A 70 13.91 2.79 14.98
C LEU A 70 13.90 4.01 14.04
N LYS A 71 12.78 4.29 13.37
CA LYS A 71 12.69 5.40 12.43
C LYS A 71 12.72 6.75 13.14
N ASP A 72 13.23 7.76 12.44
CA ASP A 72 13.14 9.14 12.91
C ASP A 72 11.68 9.59 12.99
N SER A 73 11.38 10.42 13.99
CA SER A 73 10.03 10.95 14.17
C SER A 73 9.57 11.75 12.94
N GLY A 74 8.39 11.42 12.43
CA GLY A 74 7.83 12.04 11.23
C GLY A 74 8.31 11.42 9.91
N SER A 75 9.27 10.48 9.93
CA SER A 75 9.70 9.79 8.73
C SER A 75 8.67 8.77 8.25
N GLU A 76 8.44 8.78 6.93
CA GLU A 76 7.63 7.78 6.26
C GLU A 76 8.44 6.51 6.00
N VAL A 77 7.80 5.35 6.15
CA VAL A 77 8.42 4.05 5.88
C VAL A 77 7.85 3.52 4.56
N TYR A 78 8.73 3.28 3.58
CA TYR A 78 8.37 2.65 2.32
C TYR A 78 8.70 1.16 2.35
N GLU A 79 7.68 0.33 2.55
CA GLU A 79 7.82 -1.13 2.59
C GLU A 79 8.15 -1.72 1.21
N VAL A 80 9.03 -2.71 1.17
CA VAL A 80 9.33 -3.51 -0.03
C VAL A 80 8.92 -4.95 0.22
N GLY A 81 8.27 -5.57 -0.77
CA GLY A 81 7.86 -6.97 -0.68
C GLY A 81 6.67 -7.23 0.25
N THR A 82 5.79 -6.25 0.47
CA THR A 82 4.60 -6.38 1.34
C THR A 82 3.75 -7.61 1.01
N PHE A 83 3.61 -7.97 -0.26
CA PHE A 83 2.74 -9.08 -0.69
C PHE A 83 3.49 -10.38 -0.99
N VAL A 84 4.75 -10.51 -0.54
CA VAL A 84 5.50 -11.75 -0.72
C VAL A 84 4.74 -12.90 -0.08
N ASN A 85 4.49 -13.95 -0.86
CA ASN A 85 3.77 -15.16 -0.45
C ASN A 85 2.29 -14.99 -0.09
N GLU A 86 1.68 -13.83 -0.35
CA GLU A 86 0.25 -13.64 -0.11
C GLU A 86 -0.59 -14.64 -0.93
N GLY A 87 -1.53 -15.31 -0.26
CA GLY A 87 -2.38 -16.34 -0.86
C GLY A 87 -1.66 -17.61 -1.31
N ARG A 88 -0.38 -17.81 -0.94
CA ARG A 88 0.41 -19.00 -1.31
C ARG A 88 0.72 -19.86 -0.10
N GLU A 89 0.42 -21.14 -0.23
CA GLU A 89 0.84 -22.16 0.73
C GLU A 89 2.11 -22.86 0.22
N PHE A 90 3.07 -23.08 1.11
CA PHE A 90 4.32 -23.77 0.78
C PHE A 90 4.46 -25.03 1.64
N GLY A 91 4.65 -26.18 0.99
CA GLY A 91 4.87 -27.48 1.62
C GLY A 91 3.59 -28.28 1.90
N LYS A 92 3.76 -29.56 2.25
CA LYS A 92 2.74 -30.32 3.01
C LYS A 92 3.07 -30.10 4.48
N LEU A 93 2.10 -29.60 5.26
CA LEU A 93 2.13 -29.69 6.71
C LEU A 93 1.99 -31.18 7.08
N THR A 94 3.08 -31.93 6.98
CA THR A 94 3.20 -33.26 7.59
C THR A 94 3.37 -33.11 9.09
#